data_AF-A0A0C9W452-F1
#
_entry.id   AF-A0A0C9W452-F1
#
_cell.length_a   1.000
_cell.length_b   1.000
_cell.length_c   1.000
_cell.angle_alpha   90.00
_cell.angle_beta   90.00
_cell.angle_gamma   90.00
#
_symmetry.space_group_name_H-M   'P 1'
#
loop_
_entity.id
_entity.type
_entity.pdbx_description
1 polymer ?
#
loop_
_entity_poly.entity_id
_entity_poly.type
_entity_poly.pdbx_seq_one_letter_code
_entity_poly.pdbx_strand_id
1 'polypeptide(L)'
;DGWFMNNGQKLIQKMNLPENHPQYPSQPKGMQQVLMERGLYHPGLKVQCKKEKDGSGGKCDPMSTDCCAKRILNLQLDFQEQKSLVQEVIEEVGHLCIFLPKFHCELNFIEFFWGAVKRHLHANGDGSFATL
;
A
#
# COMPACT_ATOMS: atom_id res chain seq x y z
N ASP A 1 6.65 12.93 1.44
CA ASP A 1 7.47 12.73 2.66
C ASP A 1 6.66 11.97 3.69
N GLY A 2 7.31 11.22 4.58
CA GLY A 2 6.62 10.58 5.70
C GLY A 2 6.81 11.37 7.00
N TRP A 3 6.39 10.79 8.12
CA TRP A 3 6.51 11.43 9.43
C TRP A 3 6.54 10.40 10.55
N PHE A 4 7.05 10.78 11.73
CA PHE A 4 6.99 9.91 12.90
C PHE A 4 6.91 10.71 14.19
N MET A 5 6.46 10.08 15.26
CA MET A 5 6.43 10.68 16.59
C MET A 5 7.74 10.43 17.31
N ASN A 6 8.35 11.49 17.83
CA ASN A 6 9.51 11.42 18.71
C ASN A 6 9.24 12.28 19.95
N ASN A 7 9.24 11.68 21.14
CA ASN A 7 8.96 12.37 22.41
C ASN A 7 7.69 13.25 22.38
N GLY A 8 6.62 12.75 21.74
CA GLY A 8 5.34 13.46 21.62
C GLY A 8 5.29 14.53 20.52
N GLN A 9 6.36 14.74 19.77
CA GLN A 9 6.41 15.69 18.65
C GLN A 9 6.39 14.96 17.30
N LYS A 10 5.59 15.48 16.36
CA LYS A 10 5.55 14.98 14.98
C LYS A 10 6.72 15.56 14.18
N LEU A 11 7.61 14.70 13.72
CA LEU A 11 8.75 15.05 12.89
C LEU A 11 8.51 14.60 11.45
N ILE A 12 8.76 15.50 10.49
CA ILE A 12 8.70 15.17 9.06
C ILE A 12 10.00 14.46 8.66
N GLN A 13 9.86 13.32 8.00
CA GLN A 13 10.98 12.52 7.51
C GLN A 13 10.98 12.50 5.98
N LYS A 14 12.07 13.02 5.38
CA LYS A 14 12.35 12.84 3.96
C LYS A 14 12.59 11.36 3.68
N MET A 15 11.87 10.80 2.71
CA MET A 15 11.98 9.38 2.33
C MET A 15 13.02 9.12 1.24
N ASN A 16 13.39 10.17 0.51
CA ASN A 16 14.44 10.15 -0.50
C ASN A 16 15.73 10.77 0.05
N LEU A 17 16.85 10.32 -0.48
CA LEU A 17 18.18 10.89 -0.28
C LEU A 17 18.22 12.31 -0.87
N PRO A 18 19.04 13.19 -0.30
CA PRO A 18 19.12 14.56 -0.78
C PRO A 18 19.71 14.63 -2.19
N GLU A 19 19.45 15.71 -2.92
CA GLU A 19 19.94 15.90 -4.29
C GLU A 19 21.47 15.96 -4.37
N ASN A 20 22.13 16.37 -3.30
CA ASN A 20 23.58 16.39 -3.18
C ASN A 20 24.18 15.04 -2.72
N HIS A 21 23.40 13.96 -2.68
CA HIS A 21 23.90 12.66 -2.26
C HIS A 21 24.95 12.15 -3.26
N PRO A 22 26.17 11.77 -2.80
CA PRO A 22 27.32 11.57 -3.68
C PRO A 22 27.17 10.42 -4.68
N GLN A 23 26.33 9.42 -4.37
CA GLN A 23 26.20 8.21 -5.19
C GLN A 23 24.77 7.93 -5.68
N TYR A 24 23.76 8.45 -4.99
CA TYR A 24 22.34 8.08 -5.19
C TYR A 24 21.41 9.28 -4.93
N PRO A 25 21.58 10.39 -5.68
CA PRO A 25 20.76 11.58 -5.50
C PRO A 25 19.28 11.27 -5.74
N SER A 26 18.41 11.78 -4.86
CA SER A 26 16.95 11.65 -4.95
C SER A 26 16.39 10.21 -4.94
N GLN A 27 17.22 9.20 -4.67
CA GLN A 27 16.78 7.81 -4.54
C GLN A 27 16.15 7.53 -3.18
N PRO A 28 15.24 6.54 -3.05
CA PRO A 28 14.67 6.18 -1.75
C PRO A 28 15.74 5.67 -0.77
N LYS A 29 15.69 6.14 0.48
CA LYS A 29 16.67 5.82 1.55
C LYS A 29 16.75 4.34 1.94
N GLY A 30 15.70 3.56 1.65
CA GLY A 30 15.56 2.18 2.09
C GLY A 30 15.19 2.04 3.57
N MET A 31 14.72 0.85 3.94
CA MET A 31 14.11 0.61 5.25
C MET A 31 15.09 0.78 6.42
N GLN A 32 16.35 0.37 6.24
CA GLN A 32 17.37 0.45 7.29
C GLN A 32 17.63 1.90 7.69
N GLN A 33 17.91 2.79 6.74
CA GLN A 33 18.18 4.19 7.02
C GLN A 33 16.96 4.88 7.63
N VAL A 34 15.76 4.60 7.10
CA VAL A 34 14.50 5.14 7.66
C VAL A 34 14.34 4.74 9.14
N LEU A 35 14.62 3.47 9.49
CA LEU A 35 14.52 2.98 10.87
C LEU A 35 15.63 3.52 11.77
N MET A 36 16.84 3.71 11.26
CA MET A 36 17.95 4.33 12.01
C MET A 36 17.60 5.76 12.40
N GLU A 37 17.08 6.56 11.46
CA GLU A 37 16.64 7.94 11.70
C GLU A 37 15.50 8.02 12.73
N ARG A 38 14.68 6.96 12.85
CA ARG A 38 13.59 6.85 13.84
C ARG A 38 14.04 6.29 15.20
N GLY A 39 15.29 5.84 15.34
CA GLY A 39 15.78 5.17 16.56
C GLY A 39 15.19 3.77 16.78
N LEU A 40 14.68 3.13 15.74
CA LEU A 40 14.01 1.82 15.79
C LEU A 40 14.87 0.68 15.19
N TYR A 41 16.04 1.01 14.66
CA TYR A 41 16.96 0.02 14.09
C TYR A 41 17.86 -0.60 15.16
N HIS A 42 18.10 -1.91 15.04
CA HIS A 42 19.14 -2.60 15.81
C HIS A 42 20.00 -3.49 14.89
N PRO A 43 21.26 -3.77 15.26
CA PRO A 43 22.11 -4.68 14.49
C PRO A 43 21.48 -6.07 14.33
N GLY A 44 21.62 -6.66 13.15
CA GLY A 44 21.05 -7.98 12.83
C GLY A 44 19.55 -8.00 12.53
N LEU A 45 18.88 -6.84 12.53
CA LEU A 45 17.46 -6.74 12.15
C LEU A 45 17.25 -7.25 10.72
N LYS A 46 16.41 -8.27 10.57
CA LYS A 46 16.05 -8.84 9.28
C LYS A 46 15.10 -7.89 8.55
N VAL A 47 15.21 -7.78 7.23
CA VAL A 47 14.27 -6.98 6.42
C VAL A 47 12.84 -7.51 6.53
N GLN A 48 12.69 -8.83 6.44
CA GLN A 48 11.42 -9.53 6.55
C GLN A 48 11.61 -10.91 7.21
N CYS A 49 10.57 -11.41 7.88
CA CYS A 49 10.52 -12.79 8.34
C CYS A 49 10.58 -13.74 7.13
N LYS A 50 11.45 -14.75 7.19
CA LYS A 50 11.62 -15.72 6.11
C LYS A 50 10.45 -16.70 6.09
N LYS A 51 10.00 -17.07 4.89
CA LYS A 51 9.16 -18.25 4.69
C LYS A 51 10.00 -19.51 4.82
N GLU A 52 9.44 -20.52 5.43
CA GLU A 52 9.98 -21.87 5.45
C GLU A 52 9.85 -22.52 4.06
N LYS A 53 10.59 -23.62 3.84
CA LYS A 53 10.64 -24.30 2.54
C LYS A 53 9.31 -24.95 2.13
N ASP A 54 8.49 -25.30 3.10
CA ASP A 54 7.14 -25.86 2.92
C ASP A 54 6.08 -24.78 2.64
N GLY A 55 6.48 -23.51 2.53
CA GLY A 55 5.58 -22.38 2.34
C GLY A 55 4.91 -21.90 3.64
N SER A 56 5.15 -22.58 4.76
CA SER A 56 4.76 -22.12 6.10
C SER A 56 5.69 -20.98 6.56
N GLY A 57 5.34 -20.30 7.65
CA GLY A 57 6.13 -19.18 8.15
C GLY A 57 6.09 -17.93 7.26
N GLY A 58 7.07 -17.03 7.43
CA GLY A 58 7.14 -15.72 6.76
C GLY A 58 6.09 -14.69 7.18
N LYS A 59 5.10 -15.10 7.98
CA LYS A 59 4.21 -14.20 8.70
C LYS A 59 4.88 -13.81 10.01
N CYS A 60 4.85 -12.51 10.32
CA CYS A 60 5.26 -12.03 11.64
C CYS A 60 4.29 -12.56 12.69
N ASP A 61 4.81 -12.96 13.85
CA ASP A 61 3.98 -13.24 15.01
C ASP A 61 3.13 -11.98 15.32
N PRO A 62 1.79 -12.09 15.43
CA PRO A 62 0.93 -10.96 15.78
C PRO A 62 1.35 -10.25 17.08
N MET A 63 1.92 -10.98 18.05
CA MET A 63 2.37 -10.43 19.32
C MET A 63 3.75 -9.77 19.24
N SER A 64 4.54 -10.07 18.20
CA SER A 64 5.83 -9.41 17.99
C SER A 64 5.65 -8.11 17.20
N THR A 65 6.30 -7.06 17.70
CA THR A 65 6.31 -5.72 17.09
C THR A 65 7.63 -5.41 16.40
N ASP A 66 8.70 -6.14 16.70
CA ASP A 66 10.09 -5.85 16.34
C ASP A 66 10.82 -6.97 15.58
N CYS A 67 10.16 -8.07 15.23
CA CYS A 67 10.80 -9.22 14.58
C CYS A 67 11.51 -8.93 13.24
N CYS A 68 11.10 -7.90 12.49
CA CYS A 68 11.72 -7.50 11.24
C CYS A 68 11.42 -6.04 10.88
N ALA A 69 12.25 -5.44 10.04
CA ALA A 69 12.10 -4.06 9.59
C ALA A 69 10.72 -3.79 8.98
N LYS A 70 10.19 -4.75 8.21
CA LYS A 70 8.85 -4.65 7.61
C LYS A 70 7.76 -4.57 8.65
N ARG A 71 7.84 -5.37 9.72
CA ARG A 71 6.87 -5.35 10.83
C ARG A 71 6.90 -4.02 11.55
N ILE A 72 8.10 -3.55 11.89
CA ILE A 72 8.29 -2.29 12.60
C ILE A 72 7.69 -1.13 11.80
N LEU A 73 8.05 -1.01 10.51
CA LEU A 73 7.53 0.06 9.64
C LEU A 73 6.01 -0.04 9.46
N ASN A 74 5.45 -1.24 9.26
CA ASN A 74 4.00 -1.42 9.14
C ASN A 74 3.21 -1.01 10.40
N LEU A 75 3.86 -0.98 11.56
CA LEU A 75 3.24 -0.55 12.83
C LEU A 75 3.43 0.94 13.09
N GLN A 76 4.16 1.67 12.24
CA GLN A 76 4.28 3.11 12.34
C GLN A 76 3.02 3.80 11.83
N LEU A 77 2.58 4.85 12.52
CA LEU A 77 1.33 5.55 12.24
C LEU A 77 1.27 6.11 10.82
N ASP A 78 2.35 6.72 10.34
CA ASP A 78 2.39 7.28 8.97
C ASP A 78 2.19 6.21 7.90
N PHE A 79 2.74 5.02 8.10
CA PHE A 79 2.53 3.89 7.18
C PHE A 79 1.12 3.30 7.28
N GLN A 80 0.49 3.32 8.47
CA GLN A 80 -0.90 2.87 8.64
C GLN A 80 -1.91 3.84 8.03
N GLU A 81 -1.62 5.13 8.12
CA GLU A 81 -2.46 6.21 7.60
C GLU A 81 -2.19 6.51 6.11
N GLN A 82 -1.13 5.95 5.53
CA GLN A 82 -0.76 6.20 4.14
C GLN A 82 -1.88 5.76 3.19
N LYS A 83 -2.45 6.75 2.49
CA LYS A 83 -3.41 6.50 1.42
C LYS A 83 -2.67 6.08 0.15
N SER A 84 -3.35 5.29 -0.68
CA SER A 84 -2.83 4.98 -2.01
C SER A 84 -2.96 6.21 -2.92
N LEU A 85 -2.07 6.35 -3.90
CA LEU A 85 -2.14 7.45 -4.87
C LEU A 85 -3.52 7.52 -5.56
N VAL A 86 -4.11 6.36 -5.88
CA VAL A 86 -5.45 6.30 -6.48
C VAL A 86 -6.50 6.88 -5.55
N GLN A 87 -6.45 6.55 -4.27
CA GLN A 87 -7.38 7.11 -3.28
C GLN A 87 -7.20 8.62 -3.15
N GLU A 88 -5.96 9.11 -3.08
CA GLU A 88 -5.67 10.55 -2.99
C GLU A 88 -6.23 11.31 -4.19
N VAL A 89 -5.96 10.84 -5.42
CA VAL A 89 -6.43 11.48 -6.66
C VAL A 89 -7.96 11.51 -6.75
N ILE A 90 -8.63 10.41 -6.36
CA ILE A 90 -10.09 10.31 -6.40
C ILE A 90 -10.74 11.22 -5.34
N GLU A 91 -10.19 11.27 -4.13
CA GLU A 91 -10.69 12.12 -3.06
C GLU A 91 -10.44 13.61 -3.34
N GLU A 92 -9.32 13.97 -4.00
CA GLU A 92 -8.98 15.35 -4.37
C GLU A 92 -10.01 15.98 -5.32
N VAL A 93 -10.59 15.18 -6.21
CA VAL A 93 -11.68 15.62 -7.11
C VAL A 93 -13.07 15.53 -6.47
N GLY A 94 -13.15 15.20 -5.17
CA GLY A 94 -14.40 15.12 -4.41
C GLY A 94 -15.19 13.82 -4.60
N HIS A 95 -14.58 12.78 -5.18
CA HIS A 95 -15.21 11.47 -5.32
C HIS A 95 -14.90 10.55 -4.14
N LEU A 96 -15.75 9.54 -3.93
CA LEU A 96 -15.55 8.52 -2.90
C LEU A 96 -14.74 7.34 -3.47
N CYS A 97 -13.67 6.95 -2.77
CA CYS A 97 -12.91 5.75 -3.08
C CYS A 97 -13.42 4.56 -2.24
N ILE A 98 -14.22 3.69 -2.84
CA ILE A 98 -14.82 2.52 -2.16
C ILE A 98 -13.96 1.28 -2.40
N PHE A 99 -13.43 0.70 -1.32
CA PHE A 99 -12.68 -0.56 -1.38
C PHE A 99 -13.62 -1.75 -1.15
N LEU A 100 -13.78 -2.58 -2.17
CA LEU A 100 -14.60 -3.79 -2.10
C LEU A 100 -13.74 -5.02 -1.73
N PRO A 101 -14.32 -6.01 -1.02
CA PRO A 101 -13.62 -7.25 -0.72
C PRO A 101 -13.14 -7.96 -2.00
N LYS A 102 -11.92 -8.52 -1.94
CA LYS A 102 -11.36 -9.30 -3.06
C LYS A 102 -12.17 -10.58 -3.25
N PHE A 103 -12.41 -10.94 -4.52
CA PHE A 103 -13.13 -12.16 -4.93
C PHE A 103 -14.61 -12.22 -4.52
N HIS A 104 -15.23 -11.06 -4.29
CA HIS A 104 -16.67 -10.93 -4.02
C HIS A 104 -17.32 -10.04 -5.10
N CYS A 105 -17.43 -10.55 -6.33
CA CYS A 105 -17.97 -9.80 -7.46
C CYS A 105 -19.47 -9.45 -7.28
N GLU A 106 -20.20 -10.24 -6.50
CA GLU A 106 -21.59 -9.99 -6.12
C GLU A 106 -21.80 -8.68 -5.35
N LEU A 107 -20.76 -8.16 -4.70
CA LEU A 107 -20.80 -6.90 -3.98
C LEU A 107 -20.43 -5.70 -4.86
N ASN A 108 -19.95 -5.94 -6.08
CA ASN A 108 -19.57 -4.88 -7.00
C ASN A 108 -20.76 -4.43 -7.84
N PHE A 109 -21.31 -3.24 -7.56
CA PHE A 109 -22.49 -2.71 -8.23
C PHE A 109 -22.35 -2.69 -9.76
N ILE A 110 -21.12 -2.50 -10.28
CA ILE A 110 -20.89 -2.44 -11.72
C ILE A 110 -21.28 -3.75 -12.41
N GLU A 111 -21.08 -4.90 -11.76
CA GLU A 111 -21.37 -6.23 -12.34
C GLU A 111 -22.86 -6.40 -12.67
N PHE A 112 -23.75 -5.81 -11.86
CA PHE A 112 -25.18 -5.80 -12.15
C PHE A 112 -25.49 -5.02 -13.42
N PHE A 113 -24.88 -3.84 -13.60
CA PHE A 113 -25.02 -3.03 -14.82
C PHE A 113 -24.48 -3.79 -16.04
N TRP A 114 -23.28 -4.36 -15.94
CA TRP A 114 -22.71 -5.19 -17.01
C TRP A 114 -23.61 -6.37 -17.37
N GLY A 115 -24.21 -7.03 -16.38
CA GLY A 115 -25.16 -8.13 -16.59
C GLY A 115 -26.40 -7.69 -17.38
N ALA A 116 -26.99 -6.54 -17.01
CA ALA A 116 -28.14 -5.99 -17.72
C ALA A 116 -27.80 -5.56 -19.15
N VAL A 117 -26.68 -4.85 -19.34
CA VAL A 117 -26.19 -4.40 -20.65
C VAL A 117 -25.92 -5.60 -21.56
N LYS A 118 -25.21 -6.63 -21.07
CA LYS A 118 -24.95 -7.86 -21.84
C LYS A 118 -26.25 -8.54 -22.28
N ARG A 119 -27.24 -8.63 -21.39
CA ARG A 119 -28.55 -9.23 -21.74
C ARG A 119 -29.26 -8.42 -22.83
N HIS A 120 -29.24 -7.10 -22.74
CA HIS A 120 -29.85 -6.23 -23.75
C HIS A 120 -29.16 -6.37 -25.10
N LEU A 121 -27.83 -6.31 -25.12
CA LEU A 121 -27.03 -6.46 -26.34
C LEU A 121 -27.19 -7.84 -26.97
N HIS A 122 -27.30 -8.92 -26.19
CA HIS A 122 -27.58 -10.25 -26.73
C HIS A 122 -28.96 -10.35 -27.41
N ALA A 123 -29.95 -9.61 -26.92
CA ALA A 123 -31.30 -9.65 -27.46
C ALA A 123 -31.51 -8.72 -28.67
N ASN A 124 -30.74 -7.63 -28.76
CA ASN A 124 -30.99 -6.55 -29.73
C ASN A 124 -29.78 -6.22 -30.62
N GLY A 125 -28.59 -6.68 -30.26
CA GLY A 125 -27.36 -6.39 -30.97
C GLY A 125 -27.23 -7.23 -32.23
N ASP A 126 -26.70 -6.61 -33.28
CA ASP A 126 -26.35 -7.27 -34.56
C ASP A 126 -24.87 -7.67 -34.64
N GLY A 127 -24.13 -7.51 -33.53
CA GLY A 127 -22.71 -7.80 -33.43
C GLY A 127 -21.80 -6.71 -34.02
N SER A 128 -22.35 -5.58 -34.49
CA SER A 128 -21.57 -4.44 -34.93
C SER A 128 -21.21 -3.49 -33.78
N PHE A 129 -20.16 -2.70 -33.96
CA PHE A 129 -19.82 -1.65 -33.00
C PHE A 129 -20.85 -0.51 -32.95
N ALA A 130 -21.66 -0.35 -34.00
CA ALA A 130 -22.67 0.70 -34.06
C ALA A 130 -23.88 0.40 -33.16
N THR A 131 -24.11 -0.86 -32.82
CA THR A 131 -25.20 -1.30 -31.92
C THR A 131 -24.73 -1.59 -30.49
N LEU A 132 -23.47 -1.27 -30.18
CA LEU A 132 -22.82 -1.42 -28.88
C LEU A 132 -22.99 -0.17 -27.99
#